data_AF-A0A7Y0K610-F1
#
_entry.id   AF-A0A7Y0K610-F1
#
_cell.length_a   1.000
_cell.length_b   1.000
_cell.length_c   1.000
_cell.angle_alpha   90.00
_cell.angle_beta   90.00
_cell.angle_gamma   90.00
#
_symmetry.space_group_name_H-M   'P 1'
#
loop_
_entity.id
_entity.type
_entity.pdbx_description
1 polymer ?
#
loop_
_entity_poly.entity_id
_entity_poly.type
_entity_poly.pdbx_seq_one_letter_code
_entity_poly.pdbx_strand_id
1 'polypeptide(L)' 'MYVGRDMTELAMIAKSDWKDTELAYFHHSLQQMTPYLNSEGTSIHRGIIEEIENRGGLKRNEADYTHGTEVSYD' A
#
# COMPACT_ATOMS: atom_id res chain seq x y z
N MET A 1 6.22 -7.62 -7.67
CA MET A 1 5.43 -6.37 -7.73
C MET A 1 4.13 -6.65 -8.47
N TYR A 2 3.00 -6.23 -7.93
CA TYR A 2 1.70 -6.38 -8.62
C TYR A 2 1.64 -5.42 -9.82
N VAL A 3 1.13 -5.92 -10.95
CA VAL A 3 0.96 -5.15 -12.18
C VAL A 3 -0.51 -5.24 -12.58
N GLY A 4 -1.25 -4.16 -12.39
CA GLY A 4 -2.69 -4.09 -12.65
C GLY A 4 -3.25 -2.73 -12.22
N ARG A 5 -4.57 -2.59 -12.29
CA ARG A 5 -5.28 -1.38 -11.85
C ARG A 5 -5.10 -1.19 -10.35
N ASP A 6 -4.97 0.06 -9.91
CA ASP A 6 -4.87 0.38 -8.49
C ASP A 6 -6.25 0.36 -7.79
N MET A 7 -6.26 0.48 -6.46
CA MET A 7 -7.52 0.48 -5.69
C MET A 7 -8.43 1.67 -6.01
N THR A 8 -7.88 2.81 -6.39
CA THR A 8 -8.66 4.02 -6.73
C THR A 8 -9.42 3.80 -8.03
N GLU A 9 -8.74 3.25 -9.03
CA GLU A 9 -9.37 2.85 -10.30
C GLU A 9 -10.44 1.79 -10.09
N LEU A 10 -10.14 0.77 -9.27
CA LEU A 10 -11.03 -0.34 -9.01
C LEU A 10 -12.21 0.01 -8.08
N ALA A 11 -12.11 1.09 -7.28
CA ALA A 11 -13.15 1.51 -6.34
C ALA A 11 -14.49 1.76 -7.04
N MET A 12 -14.44 2.37 -8.23
CA MET A 12 -15.61 2.73 -9.04
C MET A 12 -16.10 1.59 -9.95
N ILE A 13 -15.43 0.43 -9.92
CA ILE A 13 -15.73 -0.73 -10.77
C ILE A 13 -16.42 -1.80 -9.93
N ALA A 14 -17.45 -2.44 -10.50
CA ALA A 14 -18.13 -3.55 -9.88
C ALA A 14 -17.17 -4.73 -9.69
N LYS A 15 -17.28 -5.45 -8.57
CA LYS A 15 -16.30 -6.49 -8.17
C LYS A 15 -16.36 -7.71 -9.10
N SER A 16 -17.48 -7.89 -9.80
CA SER A 16 -17.63 -8.86 -10.90
C SER A 16 -16.74 -8.59 -12.10
N ASP A 17 -16.32 -7.33 -12.28
CA ASP A 17 -15.54 -6.88 -13.44
C ASP A 17 -14.04 -6.74 -13.09
N TRP A 18 -13.67 -7.21 -11.90
CA TRP A 18 -12.29 -7.32 -11.47
C TRP A 18 -11.70 -8.61 -12.05
N LYS A 19 -10.43 -8.55 -12.42
CA LYS A 19 -9.66 -9.73 -12.83
C LYS A 19 -9.35 -10.57 -11.60
N ASP A 20 -9.24 -11.88 -11.78
CA ASP A 20 -8.87 -12.78 -10.67
C ASP A 20 -7.55 -12.39 -9.99
N THR A 21 -6.59 -11.86 -10.76
CA THR A 21 -5.32 -11.37 -10.24
C THR A 21 -5.47 -10.13 -9.36
N GLU A 22 -6.41 -9.23 -9.69
CA GLU A 22 -6.75 -8.05 -8.89
C GLU A 22 -7.41 -8.49 -7.57
N LEU A 23 -8.38 -9.41 -7.66
CA LEU A 23 -9.07 -9.97 -6.51
C LEU A 23 -8.09 -10.65 -5.55
N ALA A 24 -7.22 -11.53 -6.05
CA ALA A 24 -6.25 -12.24 -5.22
C ALA A 24 -5.25 -11.29 -4.54
N TYR A 25 -4.74 -10.30 -5.27
CA TYR A 25 -3.79 -9.34 -4.74
C TYR A 25 -4.38 -8.47 -3.62
N PHE A 26 -5.55 -7.87 -3.86
CA PHE A 26 -6.17 -6.99 -2.87
C PHE A 26 -6.81 -7.76 -1.72
N HIS A 27 -7.30 -8.99 -1.94
CA HIS A 27 -7.70 -9.88 -0.86
C HIS A 27 -6.52 -10.14 0.09
N HIS A 28 -5.37 -10.56 -0.44
CA HIS A 28 -4.19 -10.82 0.39
C HIS A 28 -3.73 -9.57 1.15
N SER A 29 -3.67 -8.43 0.45
CA SER A 29 -3.26 -7.15 1.04
C SER A 29 -4.20 -6.70 2.16
N LEU A 30 -5.51 -6.80 1.94
CA LEU A 30 -6.51 -6.39 2.92
C LEU A 30 -6.64 -7.39 4.06
N GLN A 31 -6.44 -8.69 3.84
CA GLN A 31 -6.51 -9.70 4.89
C GLN A 31 -5.56 -9.38 6.05
N GLN A 32 -4.36 -8.88 5.76
CA GLN A 32 -3.38 -8.50 6.79
C GLN A 32 -3.72 -7.17 7.50
N MET A 33 -4.35 -6.25 6.78
CA MET A 33 -4.66 -4.90 7.29
C MET A 33 -6.03 -4.80 7.97
N THR A 34 -6.95 -5.74 7.69
CA THR A 34 -8.33 -5.74 8.20
C THR A 34 -8.43 -5.53 9.72
N PRO A 35 -7.60 -6.18 10.56
CA PRO A 35 -7.63 -5.97 12.02
C PRO A 35 -7.36 -4.52 12.45
N TYR A 36 -6.64 -3.75 11.62
CA TYR A 36 -6.22 -2.38 11.89
C TYR A 36 -7.10 -1.33 11.19
N LEU A 37 -8.22 -1.71 10.58
CA LEU A 37 -9.18 -0.77 9.97
C LEU A 37 -10.07 -0.10 11.02
N ASN A 38 -9.44 0.53 12.02
CA ASN A 38 -10.09 1.19 13.15
C ASN A 38 -9.25 2.40 13.64
N SER A 39 -9.70 3.05 14.72
CA SER A 39 -9.00 4.22 15.30
C SER A 39 -7.61 3.88 15.83
N GLU A 40 -7.40 2.66 16.30
CA GLU A 40 -6.09 2.18 16.78
C GLU A 40 -5.10 2.06 15.61
N GLY A 41 -5.51 1.45 14.49
CA GLY A 41 -4.66 1.37 13.29
C GLY A 41 -4.34 2.73 12.69
N THR A 42 -5.26 3.69 12.77
CA THR A 42 -4.99 5.09 12.39
C THR A 42 -3.90 5.72 13.28
N SER A 43 -3.94 5.43 14.58
CA SER A 43 -2.94 5.91 15.54
C SER A 43 -1.57 5.27 15.28
N ILE A 44 -1.53 3.96 14.99
CA ILE A 44 -0.31 3.25 14.58
C ILE A 44 0.27 3.89 13.31
N HIS A 45 -0.56 4.14 12.30
CA HIS A 45 -0.11 4.75 11.04
C HIS A 45 0.50 6.14 11.27
N ARG A 46 -0.12 6.96 12.12
CA ARG A 46 0.43 8.26 12.51
C ARG A 46 1.79 8.14 13.20
N GLY A 47 1.93 7.20 14.13
CA GLY A 47 3.21 6.95 14.80
C GLY A 47 4.33 6.55 13.83
N ILE A 48 4.00 5.78 12.79
CA ILE A 48 4.95 5.43 11.72
C ILE A 48 5.38 6.68 10.94
N ILE A 49 4.44 7.57 10.59
CA ILE A 49 4.75 8.83 9.89
C ILE A 49 5.67 9.71 10.73
N GLU A 50 5.32 9.91 12.01
CA GLU A 50 6.11 10.71 12.94
C GLU A 50 7.55 10.15 13.07
N GLU A 51 7.70 8.83 13.13
CA GLU A 51 9.03 8.20 13.17
C GLU A 51 9.82 8.37 11.86
N ILE A 52 9.15 8.28 10.71
CA ILE A 52 9.77 8.55 9.40
C ILE A 52 10.30 9.99 9.37
N GLU A 53 9.50 10.96 9.82
CA GLU A 53 9.87 12.37 9.89
C GLU A 53 11.04 12.59 10.86
N ASN A 54 11.00 11.96 12.04
CA ASN A 54 12.08 12.01 13.04
C ASN A 54 13.41 11.49 12.49
N ARG A 55 13.38 10.50 11.58
CA ARG A 55 14.57 9.96 10.90
C ARG A 55 15.07 10.82 9.73
N GLY A 56 14.49 12.01 9.52
CA GLY A 56 14.84 12.91 8.43
C GLY A 56 14.09 12.62 7.13
N GLY A 57 12.95 11.95 7.23
CA GLY A 57 12.08 11.58 6.10
C GLY A 57 12.57 10.36 5.32
N LEU A 58 11.71 9.86 4.43
CA LEU A 58 12.14 8.92 3.40
C LEU A 58 12.98 9.71 2.40
N LYS A 59 14.31 9.55 2.45
CA LYS A 59 15.18 10.14 1.42
C LYS A 59 14.63 9.74 0.05
N ARG A 60 14.40 10.74 -0.80
CA ARG A 60 14.08 10.55 -2.21
C ARG A 60 15.26 9.86 -2.88
N ASN A 61 15.36 8.54 -2.80
CA ASN A 61 15.85 7.78 -3.94
C ASN A 61 14.74 7.90 -4.97
N GLU A 62 14.86 8.93 -5.81
CA GLU A 62 14.00 9.18 -6.95
C GLU A 62 14.00 7.90 -7.79
N ALA A 63 12.99 7.06 -7.57
CA ALA A 63 12.55 6.14 -8.59
C ALA A 63 12.04 7.01 -9.74
N ASP A 64 12.93 7.26 -10.69
CA ASP A 64 12.51 7.41 -12.08
C ASP A 64 11.53 6.28 -12.39
N TYR A 65 10.49 6.61 -13.16
CA TYR A 65 9.38 5.78 -13.63
C TYR A 65 9.77 4.43 -14.29
N THR A 66 11.05 4.04 -14.25
CA THR A 66 11.63 2.79 -14.74
C THR A 66 12.24 1.89 -13.66
N HIS A 67 12.39 2.34 -12.40
CA HIS A 67 13.04 1.53 -11.36
C HIS A 67 12.21 1.53 -10.07
N GLY A 68 11.76 0.35 -9.65
CA GLY A 68 10.95 0.18 -8.45
C GLY A 68 11.66 0.69 -7.21
N THR A 69 10.93 1.45 -6.37
CA THR A 69 11.38 1.82 -5.03
C THR A 69 11.39 0.58 -4.13
N GLU A 70 12.45 -0.20 -4.21
CA GLU A 70 12.72 -1.25 -3.24
C GLU A 70 13.39 -0.63 -2.02
N VAL A 71 12.64 -0.51 -0.93
CA VAL A 71 13.26 -0.48 0.40
C VAL A 71 13.49 -1.94 0.77
N SER A 72 14.70 -2.44 0.48
CA SER A 72 15.14 -3.75 0.95
C SER A 72 15.17 -3.72 2.48
N TYR A 73 14.31 -4.50 3.11
CA TYR A 73 14.51 -4.91 4.50
C TYR A 73 15.34 -6.19 4.45
N ASP A 74 16.58 -6.12 4.93
CA ASP A 74 17.34 -7.31 5.36
C ASP A 74 16.80 -7.81 6.71
#